data_AF-A0A9L0KH37-F1
#
_entry.id   AF-A0A9L0KH37-F1
#
_cell.length_a   1.000
_cell.length_b   1.000
_cell.length_c   1.000
_cell.angle_alpha   90.00
_cell.angle_beta   90.00
_cell.angle_gamma   90.00
#
_symmetry.space_group_name_H-M   'P 1'
#
loop_
_entity.id
_entity.type
_entity.pdbx_description
1 polymer ?
#
loop_
_entity_poly.entity_id
_entity_poly.type
_entity_poly.pdbx_seq_one_letter_code
_entity_poly.pdbx_strand_id
1 'polypeptide(L)'
;MVEKEEAGGGISEEEAAQYDRQIRLWGLEAQKRLRASRVLLVGMKGLGAEIAKNLILAGVKGLTMLDHEQVSPEDPGAQFLIRTGSVGRNRAEASLERAQNLNPMVDVKVDTENIENKPEAFFTQFDAVCLTCCSRDVIVKVDQICHKNSIKFFTGDVFGYHGYTFANLGEHEFVEEKTKVAKVSQGVEDGPDTKRAKLDSSETTMVKKVLLLRDGPRVCSGRRDPGPGNCEGPVSEGPSSQQLLLF
;
A
#
# COMPACT_ATOMS: atom_id res chain seq x y z
N MET A 1 -29.89 -23.00 -20.76
CA MET A 1 -28.53 -22.90 -20.19
C MET A 1 -28.31 -21.45 -19.89
N VAL A 2 -28.30 -21.09 -18.61
CA VAL A 2 -28.16 -19.69 -18.16
C VAL A 2 -26.69 -19.36 -18.22
N GLU A 3 -26.32 -18.48 -19.14
CA GLU A 3 -25.00 -17.85 -19.16
C GLU A 3 -24.85 -17.09 -17.86
N LYS A 4 -23.88 -17.52 -17.05
CA LYS A 4 -23.53 -16.85 -15.81
C LYS A 4 -22.67 -15.66 -16.20
N GLU A 5 -23.27 -14.48 -16.33
CA GLU A 5 -22.52 -13.22 -16.41
C GLU A 5 -21.60 -13.14 -15.19
N GLU A 6 -20.29 -13.29 -15.41
CA GLU A 6 -19.30 -12.91 -14.41
C GLU A 6 -19.35 -11.39 -14.25
N ALA A 7 -19.94 -10.95 -13.15
CA ALA A 7 -19.89 -9.56 -12.71
C ALA A 7 -18.44 -9.19 -12.34
N GLY A 8 -17.66 -8.84 -13.36
CA GLY A 8 -16.25 -8.47 -13.25
C GLY A 8 -15.71 -8.12 -14.62
N GLY A 9 -16.09 -6.93 -15.12
CA GLY A 9 -15.78 -6.43 -16.46
C GLY A 9 -14.36 -6.78 -16.89
N GLY A 10 -14.26 -7.49 -18.01
CA GLY A 10 -13.01 -7.98 -18.57
C GLY A 10 -11.98 -6.87 -18.75
N ILE A 11 -10.71 -7.28 -18.70
CA ILE A 11 -9.57 -6.44 -19.07
C ILE A 11 -9.57 -6.34 -20.61
N SER A 12 -9.37 -5.15 -21.17
CA SER A 12 -9.30 -4.97 -22.62
C SER A 12 -8.07 -5.67 -23.20
N GLU A 13 -8.04 -5.93 -24.50
CA GLU A 13 -6.87 -6.54 -25.15
C GLU A 13 -5.61 -5.68 -24.99
N GLU A 14 -5.75 -4.35 -25.08
CA GLU A 14 -4.68 -3.39 -24.85
C GLU A 14 -4.16 -3.44 -23.40
N GLU A 15 -5.07 -3.44 -22.42
CA GLU A 15 -4.72 -3.57 -21.00
C GLU A 15 -4.04 -4.93 -20.73
N ALA A 16 -4.50 -6.01 -21.35
CA ALA A 16 -3.92 -7.34 -21.19
C ALA A 16 -2.48 -7.41 -21.75
N ALA A 17 -2.22 -6.75 -22.88
CA ALA A 17 -0.88 -6.65 -23.46
C ALA A 17 0.05 -5.77 -22.59
N GLN A 18 -0.44 -4.62 -22.14
CA GLN A 18 0.33 -3.68 -21.31
C GLN A 18 0.69 -4.28 -19.94
N TYR A 19 -0.26 -4.96 -19.29
CA TYR A 19 -0.07 -5.56 -17.97
C TYR A 19 0.36 -7.03 -18.01
N ASP A 20 0.74 -7.59 -19.16
CA ASP A 20 1.09 -9.01 -19.31
C ASP A 20 2.14 -9.47 -18.28
N ARG A 21 3.20 -8.66 -18.08
CA ARG A 21 4.30 -9.02 -17.16
C ARG A 21 3.89 -9.04 -15.69
N GLN A 22 3.05 -8.10 -15.26
CA GLN A 22 2.56 -8.05 -13.89
C GLN A 22 1.43 -9.06 -13.64
N ILE A 23 0.58 -9.32 -14.64
CA ILE A 23 -0.44 -10.39 -14.59
C ILE A 23 0.23 -11.76 -14.40
N ARG A 24 1.38 -12.01 -15.04
CA ARG A 24 2.15 -13.24 -14.81
C ARG A 24 2.71 -13.38 -13.40
N LEU A 25 2.86 -12.27 -12.67
CA LEU A 25 3.39 -12.25 -11.31
C LEU A 25 2.30 -12.48 -10.26
N TRP A 26 1.23 -11.69 -10.29
CA TRP A 26 0.19 -11.73 -9.25
C TRP A 26 -1.17 -12.26 -9.70
N GLY A 27 -1.30 -12.63 -10.98
CA GLY A 27 -2.51 -13.21 -11.55
C GLY A 27 -3.53 -12.19 -12.04
N LEU A 28 -4.44 -12.65 -12.91
CA LEU A 28 -5.45 -11.81 -13.55
C LEU A 28 -6.45 -11.22 -12.55
N GLU A 29 -6.87 -12.00 -11.56
CA GLU A 29 -7.85 -11.57 -10.55
C GLU A 29 -7.31 -10.46 -9.64
N ALA A 30 -6.03 -10.50 -9.28
CA ALA A 30 -5.39 -9.41 -8.56
C ALA A 30 -5.36 -8.13 -9.40
N GLN A 31 -5.04 -8.25 -10.69
CA GLN A 31 -5.06 -7.11 -11.61
C GLN A 31 -6.47 -6.50 -11.76
N LYS A 32 -7.52 -7.33 -11.85
CA LYS A 32 -8.91 -6.85 -11.90
C LYS A 32 -9.29 -6.06 -10.64
N ARG A 33 -8.91 -6.54 -9.45
CA ARG A 33 -9.15 -5.81 -8.18
C ARG A 33 -8.41 -4.49 -8.14
N LEU A 34 -7.16 -4.46 -8.59
CA LEU A 34 -6.36 -3.23 -8.65
C LEU A 34 -6.99 -2.20 -9.59
N ARG A 35 -7.42 -2.64 -10.79
CA ARG A 35 -8.12 -1.81 -11.78
C ARG A 35 -9.47 -1.26 -11.30
N ALA A 36 -10.08 -1.88 -10.30
CA ALA A 36 -11.31 -1.39 -9.67
C ALA A 36 -11.07 -0.41 -8.52
N SER A 37 -9.83 -0.32 -8.02
CA SER A 37 -9.48 0.42 -6.80
C SER A 37 -9.09 1.87 -7.09
N ARG A 38 -9.58 2.82 -6.29
CA ARG A 38 -9.22 4.24 -6.32
C ARG A 38 -8.39 4.62 -5.10
N VAL A 39 -7.30 5.36 -5.32
CA VAL A 39 -6.35 5.74 -4.27
C VAL A 39 -6.31 7.25 -4.10
N LEU A 40 -6.28 7.71 -2.85
CA LEU A 40 -5.91 9.09 -2.48
C LEU A 40 -4.45 9.12 -2.04
N LEU A 41 -3.67 10.01 -2.63
CA LEU A 41 -2.28 10.26 -2.25
C LEU A 41 -2.14 11.72 -1.83
N VAL A 42 -1.68 11.95 -0.61
CA VAL A 42 -1.46 13.30 -0.05
C VAL A 42 0.03 13.60 -0.01
N GLY A 43 0.40 14.79 -0.49
CA GLY A 43 1.78 15.28 -0.55
C GLY A 43 2.48 14.86 -1.84
N MET A 44 2.84 15.83 -2.68
CA MET A 44 3.46 15.62 -4.00
C MET A 44 4.93 16.07 -4.05
N LYS A 45 5.69 15.76 -3.00
CA LYS A 45 7.16 15.88 -2.97
C LYS A 45 7.82 14.63 -3.61
N GLY A 46 9.12 14.44 -3.42
CA GLY A 46 9.87 13.32 -4.02
C GLY A 46 9.27 11.94 -3.74
N LEU A 47 8.96 11.64 -2.47
CA LEU A 47 8.31 10.36 -2.09
C LEU A 47 6.94 10.20 -2.75
N GLY A 48 6.11 11.25 -2.69
CA GLY A 48 4.79 11.26 -3.32
C GLY A 48 4.85 11.00 -4.84
N ALA A 49 5.80 11.63 -5.54
CA ALA A 49 5.98 11.40 -6.98
C ALA A 49 6.35 9.94 -7.32
N GLU A 50 7.21 9.30 -6.51
CA GLU A 50 7.57 7.90 -6.68
C GLU A 50 6.37 6.96 -6.42
N ILE A 51 5.61 7.21 -5.35
CA ILE A 51 4.39 6.45 -5.04
C ILE A 51 3.37 6.62 -6.17
N ALA A 52 3.12 7.85 -6.62
CA ALA A 52 2.18 8.15 -7.70
C ALA A 52 2.56 7.39 -8.98
N LYS A 53 3.83 7.48 -9.41
CA LYS A 53 4.34 6.76 -10.57
C LYS A 53 4.11 5.26 -10.47
N ASN A 54 4.43 4.65 -9.32
CA ASN A 54 4.26 3.21 -9.13
C ASN A 54 2.78 2.80 -9.18
N LEU A 55 1.87 3.57 -8.57
CA LEU A 55 0.43 3.28 -8.59
C LEU A 55 -0.18 3.45 -9.98
N ILE A 56 0.20 4.50 -10.70
CA ILE A 56 -0.27 4.77 -12.06
C ILE A 56 0.21 3.68 -13.02
N LEU A 57 1.49 3.30 -12.96
CA LEU A 57 2.03 2.22 -13.80
C LEU A 57 1.45 0.85 -13.44
N ALA A 58 1.11 0.60 -12.18
CA ALA A 58 0.46 -0.63 -11.76
C ALA A 58 -0.98 -0.76 -12.30
N GLY A 59 -1.63 0.36 -12.66
CA GLY A 59 -2.95 0.34 -13.30
C GLY A 59 -4.11 0.32 -12.31
N VAL A 60 -4.08 1.20 -11.30
CA VAL A 60 -5.26 1.46 -10.44
C VAL A 60 -6.39 2.10 -11.26
N LYS A 61 -7.64 2.04 -10.76
CA LYS A 61 -8.78 2.72 -11.41
C LYS A 61 -8.54 4.21 -11.58
N GLY A 62 -8.01 4.83 -10.54
CA GLY A 62 -7.73 6.25 -10.50
C GLY A 62 -6.91 6.63 -9.28
N LEU A 63 -6.16 7.70 -9.44
CA LEU A 63 -5.31 8.28 -8.40
C LEU A 63 -5.71 9.74 -8.22
N THR A 64 -6.07 10.15 -7.01
CA THR A 64 -6.21 11.57 -6.68
C THR A 64 -4.98 12.04 -5.93
N MET A 65 -4.24 12.98 -6.53
CA MET A 65 -3.09 13.64 -5.93
C MET A 65 -3.58 14.90 -5.21
N LEU A 66 -3.44 14.93 -3.89
CA LEU A 66 -3.82 16.08 -3.07
C LEU A 66 -2.58 16.75 -2.51
N ASP A 67 -2.37 18.01 -2.86
CA ASP A 67 -1.31 18.84 -2.27
C ASP A 67 -1.78 20.29 -2.28
N HIS A 68 -1.70 20.96 -1.14
CA HIS A 68 -2.09 22.36 -1.00
C HIS A 68 -0.90 23.33 -1.15
N GLU A 69 0.33 22.80 -1.16
CA GLU A 69 1.53 23.61 -1.28
C GLU A 69 1.85 23.98 -2.73
N GLN A 70 2.54 25.10 -2.88
CA GLN A 70 3.08 25.54 -4.16
C GLN A 70 4.47 24.94 -4.42
N VAL A 71 4.81 24.85 -5.69
CA VAL A 71 6.13 24.45 -6.19
C VAL A 71 7.15 25.50 -5.73
N SER A 72 8.08 25.04 -4.90
CA SER A 72 9.25 25.79 -4.45
C SER A 72 10.37 25.77 -5.51
N PRO A 73 11.38 26.66 -5.43
CA PRO A 73 12.50 26.65 -6.37
C PRO A 73 13.30 25.35 -6.42
N GLU A 74 13.30 24.57 -5.33
CA GLU A 74 14.07 23.33 -5.21
C GLU A 74 13.32 22.12 -5.80
N ASP A 75 11.98 22.18 -5.85
CA ASP A 75 11.14 21.05 -6.26
C ASP A 75 11.43 20.52 -7.68
N PRO A 76 11.61 21.35 -8.74
CA PRO A 76 11.87 20.83 -10.09
C PRO A 76 13.18 20.03 -10.22
N GLY A 77 14.12 20.21 -9.29
CA GLY A 77 15.36 19.43 -9.23
C GLY A 77 15.23 18.11 -8.48
N ALA A 78 14.23 17.99 -7.61
CA ALA A 78 14.02 16.83 -6.72
C ALA A 78 12.80 15.97 -7.09
N GLN A 79 11.90 16.48 -7.95
CA GLN A 79 10.61 15.88 -8.25
C GLN A 79 10.40 15.85 -9.77
N PHE A 80 10.39 14.66 -10.36
CA PHE A 80 10.45 14.48 -11.83
C PHE A 80 9.11 14.70 -12.56
N LEU A 81 7.98 14.73 -11.84
CA LEU A 81 6.65 14.98 -12.41
C LEU A 81 6.41 16.49 -12.65
N ILE A 82 7.14 17.36 -11.96
CA ILE A 82 7.10 18.81 -12.10
C ILE A 82 8.07 19.23 -13.20
N ARG A 83 7.60 20.09 -14.12
CA ARG A 83 8.44 20.68 -15.16
C ARG A 83 9.24 21.86 -14.62
N THR A 84 10.46 22.04 -15.11
CA THR A 84 11.23 23.29 -14.91
C THR A 84 10.42 24.50 -15.38
N GLY A 85 10.36 25.54 -14.55
CA GLY A 85 9.53 26.73 -14.79
C GLY A 85 8.11 26.69 -14.19
N SER A 86 7.79 25.67 -13.38
CA SER A 86 6.47 25.57 -12.70
C SER A 86 6.44 26.21 -11.31
N VAL A 87 7.49 26.93 -10.91
CA VAL A 87 7.61 27.58 -9.59
C VAL A 87 6.42 28.52 -9.36
N GLY A 88 5.81 28.44 -8.18
CA GLY A 88 4.62 29.22 -7.81
C GLY A 88 3.26 28.60 -8.22
N ARG A 89 3.25 27.55 -9.05
CA ARG A 89 2.02 26.76 -9.30
C ARG A 89 1.78 25.79 -8.14
N ASN A 90 0.56 25.26 -8.01
CA ASN A 90 0.29 24.17 -7.07
C ASN A 90 1.08 22.90 -7.44
N ARG A 91 1.64 22.18 -6.46
CA ARG A 91 2.48 21.00 -6.72
C ARG A 91 1.73 19.84 -7.38
N ALA A 92 0.50 19.56 -6.96
CA ALA A 92 -0.30 18.49 -7.53
C ALA A 92 -0.73 18.82 -8.96
N GLU A 93 -1.15 20.07 -9.23
CA GLU A 93 -1.48 20.53 -10.59
C GLU A 93 -0.26 20.51 -11.51
N ALA A 94 0.90 20.96 -11.03
CA ALA A 94 2.14 20.97 -11.81
C ALA A 94 2.64 19.55 -12.15
N SER A 95 2.20 18.54 -11.38
CA SER A 95 2.54 17.13 -11.59
C SER A 95 1.58 16.39 -12.53
N LEU A 96 0.36 16.91 -12.73
CA LEU A 96 -0.74 16.19 -13.39
C LEU A 96 -0.41 15.73 -14.80
N GLU A 97 0.09 16.62 -15.66
CA GLU A 97 0.34 16.32 -17.07
C GLU A 97 1.31 15.13 -17.23
N ARG A 98 2.44 15.16 -16.52
CA ARG A 98 3.43 14.08 -16.58
C ARG A 98 2.93 12.81 -15.92
N ALA A 99 2.20 12.92 -14.81
CA ALA A 99 1.63 11.76 -14.11
C ALA A 99 0.60 11.03 -14.99
N GLN A 100 -0.33 11.75 -15.60
CA GLN A 100 -1.36 11.19 -16.47
C GLN A 100 -0.76 10.51 -17.71
N ASN A 101 0.32 11.06 -18.27
CA ASN A 101 1.01 10.51 -19.43
C ASN A 101 1.72 9.16 -19.14
N LEU A 102 1.96 8.80 -17.88
CA LEU A 102 2.55 7.51 -17.54
C LEU A 102 1.62 6.34 -17.89
N ASN A 103 0.31 6.54 -17.78
CA ASN A 103 -0.66 5.51 -18.10
C ASN A 103 -2.04 6.13 -18.43
N PRO A 104 -2.44 6.17 -19.71
CA PRO A 104 -3.74 6.71 -20.13
C PRO A 104 -4.96 5.98 -19.56
N MET A 105 -4.78 4.74 -19.08
CA MET A 105 -5.86 3.91 -18.54
C MET A 105 -6.24 4.28 -17.09
N VAL A 106 -5.44 5.10 -16.41
CA VAL A 106 -5.67 5.52 -15.03
C VAL A 106 -6.25 6.94 -15.01
N ASP A 107 -7.37 7.14 -14.31
CA ASP A 107 -7.96 8.47 -14.07
C ASP A 107 -7.16 9.22 -13.00
N VAL A 108 -6.25 10.10 -13.41
CA VAL A 108 -5.45 10.92 -12.48
C VAL A 108 -6.15 12.26 -12.25
N LYS A 109 -6.48 12.53 -10.98
CA LYS A 109 -7.13 13.76 -10.52
C LYS A 109 -6.25 14.54 -9.57
N VAL A 110 -6.55 15.82 -9.44
CA VAL A 110 -5.86 16.74 -8.54
C VAL A 110 -6.85 17.39 -7.59
N ASP A 111 -6.42 17.56 -6.35
CA ASP A 111 -7.09 18.37 -5.34
C ASP A 111 -6.06 19.31 -4.68
N THR A 112 -6.41 20.59 -4.56
CA THR A 112 -5.49 21.64 -4.09
C THR A 112 -5.82 22.14 -2.68
N GLU A 113 -6.87 21.63 -2.05
CA GLU A 113 -7.24 22.05 -0.70
C GLU A 113 -6.37 21.35 0.35
N ASN A 114 -6.27 21.97 1.53
CA ASN A 114 -5.59 21.35 2.66
C ASN A 114 -6.37 20.13 3.17
N ILE A 115 -5.67 19.01 3.36
CA ILE A 115 -6.21 17.75 3.88
C ILE A 115 -6.91 17.92 5.24
N GLU A 116 -6.45 18.85 6.07
CA GLU A 116 -7.05 19.13 7.39
C GLU A 116 -8.49 19.61 7.30
N ASN A 117 -8.83 20.30 6.21
CA ASN A 117 -10.14 20.89 5.96
C ASN A 117 -11.11 19.91 5.27
N LYS A 118 -10.64 18.73 4.85
CA LYS A 118 -11.49 17.77 4.15
C LYS A 118 -12.50 17.12 5.12
N PRO A 119 -13.79 17.06 4.75
CA PRO A 119 -14.80 16.36 5.55
C PRO A 119 -14.60 14.85 5.47
N GLU A 120 -15.10 14.10 6.45
CA GLU A 120 -14.98 12.62 6.47
C GLU A 120 -15.56 11.97 5.20
N ALA A 121 -16.67 12.53 4.67
CA ALA A 121 -17.31 12.07 3.43
C ALA A 121 -16.42 12.18 2.18
N PHE A 122 -15.35 12.99 2.21
CA PHE A 122 -14.40 13.05 1.11
C PHE A 122 -13.60 11.74 1.00
N PHE A 123 -13.29 11.09 2.12
CA PHE A 123 -12.44 9.91 2.14
C PHE A 123 -13.16 8.64 1.66
N THR A 124 -14.48 8.57 1.84
CA THR A 124 -15.29 7.37 1.52
C THR A 124 -15.37 7.02 0.04
N GLN A 125 -14.87 7.88 -0.85
CA GLN A 125 -14.79 7.60 -2.29
C GLN A 125 -13.52 6.82 -2.70
N PHE A 126 -12.61 6.56 -1.75
CA PHE A 126 -11.32 5.92 -1.97
C PHE A 126 -11.26 4.57 -1.25
N ASP A 127 -10.61 3.59 -1.88
CA ASP A 127 -10.38 2.26 -1.29
C ASP A 127 -9.12 2.25 -0.40
N ALA A 128 -8.15 3.12 -0.73
CA ALA A 128 -6.94 3.32 0.04
C ALA A 128 -6.52 4.79 0.10
N VAL A 129 -5.95 5.20 1.23
CA VAL A 129 -5.42 6.54 1.48
C VAL A 129 -3.96 6.42 1.88
N CYS A 130 -3.08 7.16 1.21
CA CYS A 130 -1.66 7.22 1.50
C CYS A 130 -1.24 8.67 1.82
N LEU A 131 -0.71 8.88 3.02
CA LEU A 131 -0.23 10.19 3.47
C LEU A 131 1.29 10.28 3.45
N THR A 132 1.81 11.37 2.88
CA THR A 132 3.21 11.78 3.00
C THR A 132 3.27 13.22 3.49
N CYS A 133 4.39 13.59 4.14
CA CYS A 133 4.68 14.94 4.60
C CYS A 133 3.59 15.56 5.49
N CYS A 134 2.91 14.74 6.29
CA CYS A 134 1.81 15.15 7.15
C CYS A 134 2.25 15.19 8.62
N SER A 135 1.68 16.11 9.40
CA SER A 135 1.91 16.14 10.85
C SER A 135 1.31 14.90 11.52
N ARG A 136 1.83 14.54 12.71
CA ARG A 136 1.31 13.40 13.48
C ARG A 136 -0.19 13.51 13.74
N ASP A 137 -0.69 14.72 14.01
CA ASP A 137 -2.10 14.93 14.33
C ASP A 137 -2.99 14.70 13.12
N VAL A 138 -2.54 15.08 11.92
CA VAL A 138 -3.21 14.76 10.66
C VAL A 138 -3.20 13.26 10.39
N ILE A 139 -2.04 12.61 10.58
CA ILE A 139 -1.89 11.16 10.40
C ILE A 139 -2.90 10.42 11.27
N VAL A 140 -2.97 10.74 12.58
CA VAL A 140 -3.90 10.09 13.51
C VAL A 140 -5.35 10.40 13.16
N LYS A 141 -5.69 11.65 12.81
CA LYS A 141 -7.04 12.04 12.40
C LYS A 141 -7.52 11.24 11.20
N VAL A 142 -6.70 11.17 10.15
CA VAL A 142 -7.07 10.48 8.90
C VAL A 142 -7.08 8.97 9.09
N ASP A 143 -6.16 8.39 9.85
CA ASP A 143 -6.16 6.96 10.20
C ASP A 143 -7.46 6.56 10.91
N GLN A 144 -7.92 7.36 11.88
CA GLN A 144 -9.18 7.13 12.57
C GLN A 144 -10.39 7.22 11.63
N ILE A 145 -10.41 8.19 10.72
CA ILE A 145 -11.46 8.31 9.70
C ILE A 145 -11.45 7.09 8.78
N CYS A 146 -10.27 6.66 8.33
CA CYS A 146 -10.12 5.49 7.45
C CYS A 146 -10.59 4.21 8.15
N HIS A 147 -10.18 3.99 9.40
CA HIS A 147 -10.57 2.82 10.17
C HIS A 147 -12.09 2.74 10.39
N LYS A 148 -12.76 3.87 10.70
CA LYS A 148 -14.22 3.93 10.83
C LYS A 148 -14.97 3.56 9.55
N ASN A 149 -14.38 3.84 8.39
CA ASN A 149 -14.99 3.64 7.07
C ASN A 149 -14.44 2.40 6.34
N SER A 150 -13.67 1.54 7.02
CA SER A 150 -13.03 0.34 6.43
C SER A 150 -12.12 0.64 5.23
N ILE A 151 -11.48 1.81 5.22
CA ILE A 151 -10.54 2.25 4.19
C ILE A 151 -9.12 1.84 4.58
N LYS A 152 -8.33 1.38 3.62
CA LYS A 152 -6.93 1.01 3.87
C LYS A 152 -6.08 2.26 4.04
N PHE A 153 -5.36 2.37 5.15
CA PHE A 153 -4.56 3.53 5.48
C PHE A 153 -3.06 3.23 5.39
N PHE A 154 -2.32 4.14 4.79
CA PHE A 154 -0.87 4.10 4.67
C PHE A 154 -0.29 5.48 4.99
N THR A 155 0.89 5.51 5.58
CA THR A 155 1.69 6.73 5.66
C THR A 155 3.18 6.42 5.60
N GLY A 156 3.98 7.35 5.12
CA GLY A 156 5.43 7.21 5.10
C GLY A 156 6.10 8.53 4.79
N ASP A 157 7.34 8.67 5.24
CA ASP A 157 8.18 9.83 4.98
C ASP A 157 9.66 9.44 4.94
N VAL A 158 10.47 10.32 4.34
CA VAL A 158 11.91 10.17 4.17
C VAL A 158 12.63 11.35 4.80
N PHE A 159 13.69 11.06 5.57
CA PHE A 159 14.51 12.04 6.28
C PHE A 159 16.00 11.71 6.08
N GLY A 160 16.64 12.39 5.13
CA GLY A 160 18.03 12.13 4.75
C GLY A 160 18.19 10.72 4.17
N TYR A 161 18.96 9.87 4.85
CA TYR A 161 19.20 8.47 4.45
C TYR A 161 18.18 7.48 5.03
N HIS A 162 17.25 7.93 5.85
CA HIS A 162 16.26 7.08 6.50
C HIS A 162 14.88 7.32 5.90
N GLY A 163 14.03 6.30 5.95
CA GLY A 163 12.61 6.42 5.66
C GLY A 163 11.82 5.46 6.52
N TYR A 164 10.51 5.68 6.60
CA TYR A 164 9.60 4.74 7.22
C TYR A 164 8.34 4.58 6.38
N THR A 165 7.67 3.45 6.56
CA THR A 165 6.32 3.22 6.08
C THR A 165 5.48 2.61 7.20
N PHE A 166 4.22 2.95 7.25
CA PHE A 166 3.22 2.44 8.18
C PHE A 166 1.97 2.07 7.41
N ALA A 167 1.33 0.97 7.81
CA ALA A 167 0.10 0.49 7.21
C ALA A 167 -0.90 0.07 8.29
N ASN A 168 -2.13 0.60 8.18
CA ASN A 168 -3.29 0.15 8.93
C ASN A 168 -4.34 -0.37 7.96
N LEU A 169 -4.50 -1.69 7.93
CA LEU A 169 -5.44 -2.37 7.03
C LEU A 169 -6.72 -2.81 7.73
N GLY A 170 -6.88 -2.50 9.03
CA GLY A 170 -7.93 -3.07 9.88
C GLY A 170 -7.83 -4.59 9.98
N GLU A 171 -8.97 -5.26 9.92
CA GLU A 171 -9.03 -6.71 9.71
C GLU A 171 -8.85 -7.01 8.22
N HIS A 172 -7.66 -7.47 7.84
CA HIS A 172 -7.35 -7.69 6.44
C HIS A 172 -7.18 -9.17 6.09
N GLU A 173 -8.11 -9.68 5.29
CA GLU A 173 -8.00 -11.00 4.68
C GLU A 173 -7.21 -10.95 3.37
N PHE A 174 -6.23 -11.84 3.22
CA PHE A 174 -5.42 -11.96 2.01
C PHE A 174 -5.14 -13.42 1.65
N VAL A 175 -4.68 -13.63 0.41
CA VAL A 175 -4.32 -14.95 -0.13
C VAL A 175 -2.81 -15.02 -0.31
N GLU A 176 -2.22 -16.11 0.16
CA GLU A 176 -0.80 -16.41 -0.04
C GLU A 176 -0.67 -17.76 -0.76
N GLU A 177 0.09 -17.78 -1.85
CA GLU A 177 0.50 -19.01 -2.51
C GLU A 177 1.69 -19.62 -1.78
N LYS A 178 1.51 -20.85 -1.26
CA LYS A 178 2.62 -21.63 -0.71
C LYS A 178 2.94 -22.79 -1.64
N THR A 179 4.16 -22.80 -2.15
CA THR A 179 4.71 -23.96 -2.85
C THR A 179 5.15 -25.00 -1.83
N LYS A 180 4.52 -26.17 -1.84
CA LYS A 180 5.05 -27.31 -1.08
C LYS A 180 6.13 -27.98 -1.94
N VAL A 181 7.38 -27.92 -1.48
CA VAL A 181 8.44 -28.76 -2.06
C VAL A 181 8.25 -30.16 -1.48
N ALA A 182 7.88 -31.12 -2.32
CA ALA A 182 7.84 -32.52 -1.92
C ALA A 182 9.27 -32.96 -1.57
N LYS A 183 9.50 -33.44 -0.34
CA LYS A 183 10.76 -34.08 0.02
C LYS A 183 10.80 -35.44 -0.70
N VAL A 184 11.72 -35.59 -1.65
CA VAL A 184 12.09 -36.91 -2.17
C VAL A 184 12.72 -37.70 -1.02
N SER A 185 12.01 -38.69 -0.50
CA SER A 185 12.59 -39.72 0.34
C SER A 185 13.56 -40.52 -0.52
N GLN A 186 14.87 -40.36 -0.30
CA GLN A 186 15.89 -41.23 -0.89
C GLN A 186 15.70 -42.65 -0.34
N GLY A 187 14.97 -43.49 -1.08
CA GLY A 187 15.11 -44.93 -1.03
C GLY A 187 16.38 -45.30 -1.80
N VAL A 188 17.29 -46.00 -1.14
CA VAL A 188 18.47 -46.60 -1.78
C VAL A 188 17.98 -47.78 -2.61
N GLU A 189 18.07 -47.71 -3.94
CA GLU A 189 18.03 -48.89 -4.81
C GLU A 189 19.13 -48.80 -5.87
N ASP A 190 19.92 -49.86 -5.91
CA ASP A 190 21.11 -50.07 -6.72
C ASP A 190 20.69 -50.83 -8.00
N GLY A 191 20.82 -50.23 -9.18
CA GLY A 191 20.46 -50.90 -10.45
C GLY A 191 20.54 -50.00 -11.69
N PRO A 192 21.17 -50.44 -12.81
CA PRO A 192 21.44 -49.57 -13.95
C PRO A 192 20.34 -49.74 -15.00
N ASP A 193 19.19 -49.10 -14.82
CA ASP A 193 18.28 -48.73 -15.91
C ASP A 193 17.05 -48.04 -15.32
N THR A 194 16.98 -46.71 -15.35
CA THR A 194 15.68 -46.04 -15.23
C THR A 194 15.66 -44.62 -15.81
N LYS A 195 14.56 -44.37 -16.51
CA LYS A 195 14.19 -43.21 -17.31
C LYS A 195 14.37 -41.88 -16.55
N ARG A 196 14.71 -40.82 -17.29
CA ARG A 196 14.65 -39.40 -16.88
C ARG A 196 13.41 -39.15 -16.01
N ALA A 197 13.63 -38.88 -14.73
CA ALA A 197 12.58 -38.48 -13.81
C ALA A 197 11.86 -37.24 -14.35
N LYS A 198 10.54 -37.34 -14.43
CA LYS A 198 9.64 -36.26 -14.85
C LYS A 198 9.74 -35.14 -13.81
N LEU A 199 10.05 -33.92 -14.26
CA LEU A 199 10.18 -32.73 -13.43
C LEU A 199 8.90 -32.51 -12.61
N ASP A 200 9.06 -32.35 -11.30
CA ASP A 200 8.00 -32.28 -10.28
C ASP A 200 6.87 -31.30 -10.63
N SER A 201 5.63 -31.78 -10.47
CA SER A 201 4.45 -30.93 -10.36
C SER A 201 4.47 -30.27 -8.99
N SER A 202 4.96 -29.03 -8.91
CA SER A 202 4.82 -28.22 -7.70
C SER A 202 3.33 -27.96 -7.44
N GLU A 203 2.77 -28.57 -6.40
CA GLU A 203 1.42 -28.26 -5.96
C GLU A 203 1.43 -26.90 -5.23
N THR A 204 0.80 -25.90 -5.86
CA THR A 204 0.55 -24.59 -5.24
C THR A 204 -0.72 -24.66 -4.42
N THR A 205 -0.64 -24.39 -3.12
CA THR A 205 -1.84 -24.29 -2.26
C THR A 205 -2.11 -22.82 -1.93
N MET A 206 -3.34 -22.36 -2.14
CA MET A 206 -3.81 -21.03 -1.74
C MET A 206 -4.21 -21.06 -0.26
N VAL A 207 -3.60 -20.23 0.57
CA VAL A 207 -3.94 -20.12 2.00
C VAL A 207 -4.55 -18.75 2.28
N LYS A 208 -5.76 -18.72 2.82
CA LYS A 208 -6.40 -17.50 3.32
C LYS A 208 -5.84 -17.16 4.71
N LYS A 209 -5.36 -15.93 4.89
CA LYS A 209 -4.84 -15.41 6.17
C LYS A 209 -5.57 -14.13 6.57
N VAL A 210 -5.56 -13.83 7.86
CA VAL A 210 -6.09 -12.59 8.44
C VAL A 210 -4.95 -11.85 9.12
N LEU A 211 -4.73 -10.60 8.74
CA LEU A 211 -3.87 -9.66 9.45
C LEU A 211 -4.75 -8.82 10.38
N LEU A 212 -4.41 -8.80 11.66
CA LEU A 212 -5.04 -7.92 12.66
C LEU A 212 -4.00 -6.91 13.13
N LEU A 213 -4.33 -5.63 13.10
CA LEU A 213 -3.54 -4.62 13.77
C LEU A 213 -3.67 -4.85 15.28
N ARG A 214 -2.57 -5.21 15.96
CA ARG A 214 -2.60 -5.35 17.41
C ARG A 214 -2.72 -3.97 18.02
N ASP A 215 -3.83 -3.72 18.73
CA ASP A 215 -3.93 -2.58 19.63
C ASP A 215 -2.72 -2.60 20.58
N GLY A 216 -1.91 -1.55 20.56
CA GLY A 216 -0.89 -1.34 21.59
C GLY A 216 -1.55 -1.30 22.97
N PRO A 217 -0.81 -1.56 24.07
CA PRO A 217 -1.39 -1.53 25.40
C PRO A 217 -2.08 -0.18 25.61
N ARG A 218 -3.41 -0.21 25.84
CA ARG A 218 -4.17 0.97 26.24
C ARG A 218 -3.47 1.53 27.47
N VAL A 219 -2.88 2.72 27.33
CA VAL A 219 -2.40 3.47 28.50
C VAL A 219 -3.64 3.75 29.33
N CYS A 220 -3.85 2.91 30.35
CA CYS A 220 -4.87 3.14 31.35
C CYS A 220 -4.54 4.51 31.96
N SER A 221 -5.44 5.47 31.81
CA SER A 221 -5.37 6.76 32.49
C SER A 221 -5.63 6.55 33.98
N GLY A 222 -4.65 5.96 34.66
CA GLY A 222 -4.63 5.82 36.11
C GLY A 222 -4.50 7.21 36.73
N ARG A 223 -5.54 7.62 37.47
CA ARG A 223 -5.48 8.78 38.37
C ARG A 223 -4.27 8.61 39.29
N ARG A 224 -3.43 9.64 39.37
CA ARG A 224 -2.35 9.72 40.35
C ARG A 224 -2.97 10.02 41.71
N ASP A 225 -3.05 9.01 42.58
CA ASP A 225 -3.10 9.25 44.03
C ASP A 225 -1.67 9.18 44.60
N PRO A 226 -1.23 10.13 45.45
CA PRO A 226 0.09 10.12 46.05
C PRO A 226 0.05 9.40 47.40
N GLY A 227 0.76 8.28 47.52
CA GLY A 227 1.01 7.62 48.79
C GLY A 227 2.39 6.95 48.80
N PRO A 228 3.21 7.07 49.88
CA PRO A 228 4.53 6.49 49.93
C PRO A 228 4.43 5.05 50.43
N GLY A 229 4.67 4.08 49.55
CA GLY A 229 4.67 2.66 49.89
C GLY A 229 5.63 1.89 49.00
N ASN A 230 6.70 1.37 49.60
CA ASN A 230 7.66 0.44 49.02
C ASN A 230 6.93 -0.81 48.49
N CYS A 231 7.14 -1.16 47.21
CA CYS A 231 6.81 -2.47 46.66
C CYS A 231 7.92 -2.92 45.71
N GLU A 232 8.71 -3.89 46.15
CA GLU A 232 9.52 -4.73 45.28
C GLU A 232 8.59 -5.62 44.43
N GLY A 233 8.87 -5.72 43.13
CA GLY A 233 8.13 -6.53 42.15
C GLY A 233 8.92 -6.64 40.85
N PRO A 234 8.72 -7.73 40.07
CA PRO A 234 9.79 -8.42 39.35
C PRO A 234 10.29 -7.66 38.11
N VAL A 235 11.56 -7.89 37.78
CA VAL A 235 12.15 -7.55 36.48
C VAL A 235 11.39 -8.31 35.39
N SER A 236 10.42 -7.65 34.76
CA SER A 236 9.77 -8.17 33.57
C SER A 236 10.66 -7.88 32.36
N GLU A 237 11.19 -8.96 31.78
CA GLU A 237 11.87 -8.95 30.48
C GLU A 237 11.04 -8.14 29.46
N GLY A 238 11.69 -7.18 28.80
CA GLY A 238 11.05 -6.33 27.81
C GLY A 238 10.57 -7.16 26.61
N PRO A 239 9.37 -6.91 26.07
CA PRO A 239 8.93 -7.60 24.87
C PRO A 239 9.72 -7.05 23.68
N SER A 240 10.62 -7.91 23.21
CA SER A 240 11.23 -7.89 21.88
C SER A 240 10.16 -7.86 20.78
N SER A 241 10.52 -7.19 19.68
CA SER A 241 9.91 -7.31 18.35
C SER A 241 8.64 -6.50 18.10
N GLN A 242 8.79 -5.17 18.09
CA GLN A 242 8.10 -4.36 17.09
C GLN A 242 8.77 -4.64 15.74
N GLN A 243 8.04 -5.27 14.83
CA GLN A 243 8.53 -5.50 13.47
C GLN A 243 8.41 -4.20 12.69
N LEU A 244 9.38 -3.32 12.95
CA LEU A 244 9.72 -2.18 12.12
C LEU A 244 10.25 -2.75 10.79
N LEU A 245 9.41 -2.80 9.76
CA LEU A 245 9.87 -3.07 8.39
C LEU A 245 10.62 -1.82 7.90
N LEU A 246 11.88 -1.72 8.30
CA LEU A 246 12.89 -0.95 7.60
C LEU A 246 13.26 -1.76 6.35
N PHE A 247 12.90 -1.25 5.19
CA PHE A 247 13.56 -1.62 3.94
C PHE A 247 14.80 -0.74 3.76
#